data_AF-A0AAD5SLE2-F1
#
_entry.id   AF-A0AAD5SLE2-F1
#
_cell.length_a   1.000
_cell.length_b   1.000
_cell.length_c   1.000
_cell.angle_alpha   90.00
_cell.angle_beta   90.00
_cell.angle_gamma   90.00
#
_symmetry.space_group_name_H-M   'P 1'
#
loop_
_entity.id
_entity.type
_entity.pdbx_description
1 polymer ?
#
loop_
_entity_poly.entity_id
_entity_poly.type
_entity_poly.pdbx_seq_one_letter_code
_entity_poly.pdbx_strand_id
1 'polypeptide(L)'
;MSVTMAVGASQLAKKQVIVKRLTAIEELASVSILCSDKTGTLTMNQLSFDVPYLSNRGNTTDNFVGTGIPYTEEDLLLNSFFASEPGAQDAIESAIRAAAQDRVAILKERTEQDHNIPGYKVNNFIPFNPTSKYTEATVTDHSTGKQFRTIKGAPQVIVRMVGGHDEATQAVNDFAKRGLRSLGVARTVDDAMTTFEMVGMISLLDPPRPDSAHTIAECNKLGVAVKMITGDQQIIGKEVAHRLGMNRTILDAHKLIDSSIDEEALIDRCEKADGFAQVIPEHKYRVVELLQKRGYLVGMTGDGVNDAPALKKANVGIAVEGCTDAARSASDIVLLASGLSTIVDGVKTSRAIFQRMRSYALYRIASTIHFLLFFFVSICAYGFSLPPILIILIAVLNDAATLVISVDNAQISYRPDKWRLGQLLTLSFVLGFLLMIISWIHFFVAHYGFGYTTDSYDDYPNEPNSG
;
A
#
# COMPACT_ATOMS: atom_id res chain seq x y z
N MET A 1 -14.17 -12.08 -21.73
CA MET A 1 -13.60 -11.25 -20.63
C MET A 1 -12.83 -12.09 -19.60
N SER A 2 -13.37 -13.20 -19.08
CA SER A 2 -12.69 -14.00 -18.04
C SER A 2 -11.29 -14.50 -18.44
N VAL A 3 -11.10 -14.92 -19.70
CA VAL A 3 -9.78 -15.31 -20.22
C VAL A 3 -8.80 -14.14 -20.20
N THR A 4 -9.20 -12.95 -20.63
CA THR A 4 -8.38 -11.72 -20.58
C THR A 4 -7.96 -11.39 -19.15
N MET A 5 -8.87 -11.52 -18.18
CA MET A 5 -8.55 -11.32 -16.76
C MET A 5 -7.61 -12.39 -16.22
N ALA A 6 -7.79 -13.66 -16.59
CA ALA A 6 -6.91 -14.76 -16.16
C ALA A 6 -5.49 -14.63 -16.73
N VAL A 7 -5.36 -14.31 -18.02
CA VAL A 7 -4.07 -13.99 -18.65
C VAL A 7 -3.44 -12.77 -17.99
N GLY A 8 -4.25 -11.75 -17.70
CA GLY A 8 -3.82 -10.55 -16.99
C GLY A 8 -3.32 -10.83 -15.57
N ALA A 9 -4.01 -11.67 -14.80
CA ALA A 9 -3.59 -12.11 -13.48
C ALA A 9 -2.26 -12.87 -13.54
N SER A 10 -2.04 -13.70 -14.57
CA SER A 10 -0.75 -14.35 -14.81
C SER A 10 0.37 -13.36 -15.13
N GLN A 11 0.09 -12.31 -15.93
CA GLN A 11 1.05 -11.24 -16.22
C GLN A 11 1.42 -10.44 -14.96
N LEU A 12 0.45 -10.15 -14.09
CA LEU A 12 0.66 -9.51 -12.80
C LEU A 12 1.48 -10.39 -11.84
N ALA A 13 1.19 -11.68 -11.78
CA ALA A 13 1.94 -12.62 -10.94
C ALA A 13 3.43 -12.69 -11.33
N LYS A 14 3.75 -12.65 -12.62
CA LYS A 14 5.14 -12.55 -13.11
C LYS A 14 5.85 -11.27 -12.65
N LYS A 15 5.10 -10.21 -12.40
CA LYS A 15 5.58 -8.94 -11.84
C LYS A 15 5.47 -8.88 -10.31
N GLN A 16 5.38 -10.02 -9.61
CA GLN A 16 5.29 -10.09 -8.15
C GLN A 16 4.00 -9.45 -7.57
N VAL A 17 2.93 -9.35 -8.37
CA VAL A 17 1.61 -8.85 -7.96
C VAL A 17 0.59 -9.99 -8.05
N ILE A 18 0.20 -10.56 -6.92
CA ILE A 18 -0.77 -11.65 -6.85
C ILE A 18 -2.17 -11.08 -6.65
N VAL A 19 -3.07 -11.44 -7.55
CA VAL A 19 -4.48 -11.02 -7.52
C VAL A 19 -5.33 -12.14 -6.92
N LYS A 20 -6.05 -11.86 -5.83
CA LYS A 20 -6.98 -12.83 -5.21
C LYS A 20 -8.36 -12.82 -5.85
N ARG A 21 -8.82 -11.65 -6.29
CA ARG A 21 -10.11 -11.46 -6.98
C ARG A 21 -9.87 -10.87 -8.36
N LEU A 22 -10.30 -11.54 -9.44
CA LEU A 22 -10.10 -11.03 -10.80
C LEU A 22 -10.70 -9.64 -11.03
N THR A 23 -11.79 -9.30 -10.33
CA THR A 23 -12.40 -7.96 -10.34
C THR A 23 -11.46 -6.87 -9.82
N ALA A 24 -10.50 -7.22 -8.95
CA ALA A 24 -9.53 -6.25 -8.42
C ALA A 24 -8.58 -5.71 -9.50
N ILE A 25 -8.41 -6.41 -10.63
CA ILE A 25 -7.65 -5.90 -11.78
C ILE A 25 -8.32 -4.65 -12.34
N GLU A 26 -9.65 -4.68 -12.48
CA GLU A 26 -10.44 -3.55 -12.94
C GLU A 26 -10.42 -2.40 -11.92
N GLU A 27 -10.63 -2.72 -10.64
CA GLU A 27 -10.60 -1.72 -9.57
C GLU A 27 -9.22 -1.05 -9.50
N LEU A 28 -8.13 -1.81 -9.64
CA LEU A 28 -6.75 -1.29 -9.65
C LEU A 28 -6.48 -0.40 -10.87
N ALA A 29 -7.01 -0.72 -12.05
CA ALA A 29 -6.90 0.15 -13.22
C ALA A 29 -7.58 1.52 -13.02
N SER A 30 -8.60 1.53 -12.17
CA SER A 30 -9.47 2.66 -11.87
C SER A 30 -9.05 3.45 -10.63
N VAL A 31 -8.05 2.98 -9.87
CA VAL A 31 -7.53 3.67 -8.67
C VAL A 31 -7.06 5.07 -9.05
N SER A 32 -7.48 6.03 -8.21
CA SER A 32 -7.19 7.46 -8.36
C SER A 32 -6.43 8.04 -7.16
N ILE A 33 -6.59 7.41 -5.99
CA ILE A 33 -5.84 7.76 -4.78
C ILE A 33 -5.26 6.48 -4.20
N LEU A 34 -3.97 6.50 -3.88
CA LEU A 34 -3.27 5.42 -3.21
C LEU A 34 -2.86 5.88 -1.81
N CYS A 35 -3.54 5.39 -0.80
CA CYS A 35 -3.15 5.54 0.59
C CYS A 35 -2.05 4.52 0.89
N SER A 36 -0.81 4.99 1.00
CA SER A 36 0.37 4.16 1.24
C SER A 36 0.84 4.33 2.68
N ASP A 37 1.00 3.21 3.39
CA ASP A 37 1.69 3.19 4.66
C ASP A 37 3.15 3.58 4.46
N LYS A 38 3.68 4.37 5.40
CA LYS A 38 5.06 4.85 5.33
C LYS A 38 6.05 3.69 5.50
N THR A 39 5.96 3.02 6.64
CA THR A 39 6.89 1.97 7.04
C THR A 39 6.76 0.77 6.12
N GLY A 40 7.88 0.26 5.60
CA GLY A 40 7.93 -0.93 4.74
C GLY A 40 7.53 -0.68 3.28
N THR A 41 6.71 0.32 2.96
CA THR A 41 6.31 0.64 1.58
C THR A 41 7.06 1.83 0.99
N LEU A 42 7.03 2.99 1.66
CA LEU A 42 7.75 4.21 1.22
C LEU A 42 9.18 4.27 1.77
N THR A 43 9.41 3.59 2.90
CA THR A 43 10.71 3.47 3.55
C THR A 43 11.17 2.02 3.57
N MET A 44 12.45 1.81 3.87
CA MET A 44 13.06 0.47 3.90
C MET A 44 12.65 -0.35 5.12
N ASN A 45 12.07 0.26 6.17
CA ASN A 45 11.88 -0.37 7.47
C ASN A 45 13.19 -0.95 8.04
N GLN A 46 14.31 -0.33 7.67
CA GLN A 46 15.65 -0.64 8.16
C GLN A 46 16.12 0.58 8.91
N LEU A 47 15.77 0.63 10.20
CA LEU A 47 16.10 1.75 11.06
C LEU A 47 17.62 1.81 11.25
N SER A 48 18.16 3.01 11.15
CA SER A 48 19.59 3.29 11.33
C SER A 48 19.78 4.28 12.47
N PHE A 49 20.79 4.05 13.29
CA PHE A 49 21.14 4.92 14.40
C PHE A 49 21.84 6.19 13.89
N ASP A 50 21.33 7.35 14.30
CA ASP A 50 21.91 8.67 14.03
C ASP A 50 22.45 9.26 15.35
N VAL A 51 23.03 10.45 15.33
CA VAL A 51 23.64 11.10 16.50
C VAL A 51 22.61 11.22 17.63
N PRO A 52 22.87 10.63 18.81
CA PRO A 52 21.96 10.68 19.94
C PRO A 52 22.07 12.02 20.67
N TYR A 53 21.10 12.26 21.55
CA TYR A 53 21.20 13.32 22.55
C TYR A 53 21.60 12.67 23.87
N LEU A 54 22.63 13.20 24.50
CA LEU A 54 23.14 12.72 25.78
C LEU A 54 22.72 13.70 26.87
N SER A 55 22.24 13.17 28.00
CA SER A 55 21.81 13.97 29.13
C SER A 55 23.01 14.54 29.87
N ASN A 56 23.00 15.86 30.09
CA ASN A 56 23.98 16.54 30.92
C ASN A 56 23.65 16.50 32.43
N ARG A 57 22.46 16.00 32.82
CA ARG A 57 22.01 16.02 34.23
C ARG A 57 22.80 15.11 35.17
N GLY A 58 23.68 14.24 34.66
CA GLY A 58 24.66 13.51 35.47
C GLY A 58 25.74 14.37 36.12
N ASN A 59 25.73 15.70 35.90
CA ASN A 59 26.80 16.65 36.22
C ASN A 59 26.59 17.47 37.53
N THR A 60 25.65 17.13 38.42
CA THR A 60 25.38 17.95 39.62
C THR A 60 25.51 17.20 40.94
N THR A 61 26.61 17.46 41.65
CA THR A 61 26.71 17.23 43.10
C THR A 61 26.00 18.36 43.83
N ASP A 62 24.68 18.20 43.95
CA ASP A 62 23.84 18.45 45.13
C ASP A 62 22.43 18.83 44.69
N ASN A 63 21.50 17.95 45.07
CA ASN A 63 20.05 17.98 44.90
C ASN A 63 19.41 17.63 43.56
N PHE A 64 20.13 17.17 42.52
CA PHE A 64 19.55 16.24 41.52
C PHE A 64 20.63 15.27 41.00
N VAL A 65 20.48 14.00 41.42
CA VAL A 65 21.49 12.95 41.63
C VAL A 65 22.15 12.39 40.35
N GLY A 66 23.49 12.45 40.31
CA GLY A 66 24.42 11.78 39.40
C GLY A 66 25.86 11.78 40.00
N THR A 67 26.82 11.04 39.45
CA THR A 67 28.21 10.97 39.97
C THR A 67 29.09 12.17 39.58
N GLY A 68 28.56 13.14 38.84
CA GLY A 68 29.33 14.23 38.23
C GLY A 68 29.95 13.88 36.87
N ILE A 69 29.66 12.68 36.34
CA ILE A 69 30.22 12.18 35.08
C ILE A 69 29.12 12.20 34.00
N PRO A 70 29.34 12.87 32.85
CA PRO A 70 28.38 12.86 31.75
C PRO A 70 28.24 11.45 31.17
N TYR A 71 27.01 11.08 30.81
CA TYR A 71 26.76 9.84 30.10
C TYR A 71 27.43 9.85 28.73
N THR A 72 28.07 8.74 28.39
CA THR A 72 28.64 8.53 27.06
C THR A 72 27.61 7.88 26.14
N GLU A 73 27.90 7.89 24.85
CA GLU A 73 27.12 7.14 23.86
C GLU A 73 27.14 5.63 24.15
N GLU A 74 28.26 5.09 24.65
CA GLU A 74 28.36 3.70 25.06
C GLU A 74 27.41 3.39 26.21
N ASP A 75 27.31 4.26 27.21
CA ASP A 75 26.36 4.10 28.32
C ASP A 75 24.91 4.09 27.83
N LEU A 76 24.56 4.99 26.91
CA LEU A 76 23.23 5.06 26.32
C LEU A 76 22.87 3.76 25.60
N LEU A 77 23.76 3.28 24.74
CA LEU A 77 23.57 2.06 23.97
C LEU A 77 23.55 0.82 24.86
N LEU A 78 24.39 0.75 25.88
CA LEU A 78 24.43 -0.35 26.84
C LEU A 78 23.15 -0.42 27.68
N ASN A 79 22.69 0.71 28.23
CA ASN A 79 21.43 0.78 28.98
C ASN A 79 20.22 0.44 28.10
N SER A 80 20.24 0.86 26.84
CA SER A 80 19.23 0.49 25.85
C SER A 80 19.29 -0.99 25.49
N PHE A 81 20.49 -1.58 25.36
CA PHE A 81 20.68 -3.00 25.07
C PHE A 81 20.14 -3.90 26.19
N PHE A 82 20.38 -3.55 27.46
CA PHE A 82 19.78 -4.24 28.60
C PHE A 82 18.25 -4.27 28.54
N ALA A 83 17.63 -3.13 28.18
CA ALA A 83 16.19 -3.02 28.02
C ALA A 83 15.67 -3.53 26.66
N SER A 84 16.50 -4.21 25.87
CA SER A 84 16.12 -4.79 24.57
C SER A 84 15.66 -6.24 24.70
N GLU A 85 14.61 -6.60 23.97
CA GLU A 85 14.07 -7.96 24.02
C GLU A 85 14.98 -8.94 23.24
N PRO A 86 15.42 -10.06 23.86
CA PRO A 86 16.24 -11.07 23.20
C PRO A 86 15.48 -11.73 22.05
N GLY A 87 16.10 -11.83 20.88
CA GLY A 87 15.50 -12.53 19.73
C GLY A 87 14.30 -11.84 19.06
N ALA A 88 13.87 -10.66 19.54
CA ALA A 88 12.82 -9.89 18.87
C ALA A 88 13.28 -9.47 17.45
N GLN A 89 12.42 -9.63 16.46
CA GLN A 89 12.71 -9.27 15.07
C GLN A 89 12.19 -7.87 14.70
N ASP A 90 11.92 -7.02 15.69
CA ASP A 90 11.49 -5.64 15.45
C ASP A 90 12.63 -4.80 14.88
N ALA A 91 12.29 -3.85 14.00
CA ALA A 91 13.26 -2.98 13.34
C ALA A 91 13.96 -2.05 14.34
N ILE A 92 13.26 -1.60 15.39
CA ILE A 92 13.83 -0.72 16.42
C ILE A 92 14.88 -1.49 17.23
N GLU A 93 14.51 -2.69 17.67
CA GLU A 93 15.40 -3.57 18.44
C GLU A 93 16.64 -3.95 17.63
N SER A 94 16.45 -4.32 16.36
CA SER A 94 17.55 -4.67 15.45
C SER A 94 18.51 -3.50 15.24
N ALA A 95 17.99 -2.28 15.08
CA ALA A 95 18.81 -1.07 14.92
C ALA A 95 19.63 -0.75 16.18
N ILE A 96 19.02 -0.88 17.37
CA ILE A 96 19.69 -0.66 18.65
C ILE A 96 20.77 -1.70 18.88
N ARG A 97 20.48 -2.99 18.63
CA ARG A 97 21.46 -4.07 18.79
C ARG A 97 22.64 -3.90 17.82
N ALA A 98 22.37 -3.58 16.56
CA ALA A 98 23.41 -3.33 15.57
C ALA A 98 24.29 -2.14 15.98
N ALA A 99 23.70 -1.03 16.44
CA ALA A 99 24.44 0.12 16.94
C ALA A 99 25.25 -0.21 18.20
N ALA A 100 24.69 -1.00 19.12
CA ALA A 100 25.38 -1.42 20.33
C ALA A 100 26.56 -2.37 20.03
N GLN A 101 26.41 -3.32 19.10
CA GLN A 101 27.50 -4.19 18.65
C GLN A 101 28.61 -3.41 17.94
N ASP A 102 28.27 -2.40 17.15
CA ASP A 102 29.26 -1.59 16.43
C ASP A 102 30.03 -0.63 17.35
N ARG A 103 29.36 -0.04 18.36
CA ARG A 103 29.91 1.07 19.14
C ARG A 103 30.32 0.72 20.56
N VAL A 104 29.77 -0.32 21.19
CA VAL A 104 30.09 -0.68 22.58
C VAL A 104 31.18 -1.76 22.61
N ALA A 105 32.32 -1.47 23.25
CA ALA A 105 33.48 -2.35 23.27
C ALA A 105 33.18 -3.77 23.81
N ILE A 106 32.36 -3.88 24.86
CA ILE A 106 32.00 -5.15 25.52
C ILE A 106 31.12 -6.04 24.60
N LEU A 107 30.44 -5.44 23.62
CA LEU A 107 29.47 -6.11 22.74
C LEU A 107 30.03 -6.41 21.34
N LYS A 108 31.16 -5.81 20.95
CA LYS A 108 31.78 -5.95 19.60
C LYS A 108 32.09 -7.39 19.20
N GLU A 109 32.59 -8.20 20.14
CA GLU A 109 33.03 -9.57 19.87
C GLU A 109 31.90 -10.62 20.06
N ARG A 110 30.69 -10.19 20.45
CA ARG A 110 29.57 -11.10 20.69
C ARG A 110 28.67 -11.26 19.48
N THR A 111 28.51 -12.51 19.06
CA THR A 111 27.50 -12.96 18.09
C THR A 111 26.17 -13.34 18.75
N GLU A 112 26.16 -13.66 20.04
CA GLU A 112 24.97 -14.08 20.77
C GLU A 112 24.10 -12.88 21.21
N GLN A 113 22.82 -12.89 20.84
CA GLN A 113 21.84 -11.85 21.16
C GLN A 113 21.03 -12.19 22.42
N ASP A 114 21.74 -12.49 23.50
CA ASP A 114 21.15 -12.81 24.80
C ASP A 114 21.38 -11.71 25.84
N HIS A 115 20.76 -11.88 27.00
CA HIS A 115 20.92 -10.99 28.15
C HIS A 115 22.17 -11.30 28.99
N ASN A 116 23.06 -12.18 28.52
CA ASN A 116 24.24 -12.60 29.26
C ASN A 116 25.45 -11.74 28.90
N ILE A 117 25.50 -10.52 29.42
CA ILE A 117 26.51 -9.54 29.03
C ILE A 117 27.72 -9.64 29.98
N PRO A 118 28.96 -9.69 29.50
CA PRO A 118 30.14 -9.76 30.38
C PRO A 118 30.14 -8.64 31.43
N GLY A 119 30.19 -9.01 32.71
CA GLY A 119 30.17 -8.06 33.83
C GLY A 119 28.77 -7.64 34.31
N TYR A 120 27.70 -8.02 33.61
CA TYR A 120 26.33 -7.66 33.96
C TYR A 120 25.37 -8.85 33.90
N LYS A 121 24.39 -8.88 34.79
CA LYS A 121 23.32 -9.88 34.78
C LYS A 121 21.96 -9.21 34.74
N VAL A 122 21.19 -9.44 33.68
CA VAL A 122 19.78 -9.06 33.62
C VAL A 122 18.98 -10.05 34.46
N ASN A 123 18.41 -9.58 35.57
CA ASN A 123 17.65 -10.41 36.51
C ASN A 123 16.18 -10.55 36.09
N ASN A 124 15.60 -9.47 35.58
CA ASN A 124 14.19 -9.41 35.21
C ASN A 124 14.01 -8.51 33.99
N PHE A 125 13.07 -8.85 33.13
CA PHE A 125 12.75 -8.11 31.92
C PHE A 125 11.24 -8.00 31.74
N ILE A 126 10.76 -6.78 31.51
CA ILE A 126 9.37 -6.49 31.21
C ILE A 126 9.28 -6.07 29.73
N PRO A 127 8.59 -6.87 28.88
CA PRO A 127 8.49 -6.61 27.45
C PRO A 127 7.59 -5.40 27.16
N PHE A 128 7.62 -4.96 25.91
CA PHE A 128 6.90 -3.76 25.47
C PHE A 128 5.39 -3.98 25.57
N ASN A 129 4.68 -3.00 26.13
CA ASN A 129 3.22 -2.98 26.12
C ASN A 129 2.71 -1.70 25.44
N PRO A 130 1.81 -1.77 24.44
CA PRO A 130 1.24 -0.60 23.76
C PRO A 130 0.61 0.46 24.66
N THR A 131 0.09 0.10 25.84
CA THR A 131 -0.47 1.06 26.80
C THR A 131 0.61 1.77 27.62
N SER A 132 1.65 1.06 28.06
CA SER A 132 2.75 1.65 28.84
C SER A 132 3.78 2.37 27.96
N LYS A 133 4.02 1.87 26.75
CA LYS A 133 4.96 2.37 25.74
C LYS A 133 6.44 2.41 26.17
N TYR A 134 6.86 1.51 27.04
CA TYR A 134 8.26 1.30 27.41
C TYR A 134 8.57 -0.18 27.69
N THR A 135 9.85 -0.55 27.59
CA THR A 135 10.42 -1.80 28.10
C THR A 135 11.30 -1.49 29.30
N GLU A 136 11.48 -2.50 30.16
CA GLU A 136 12.25 -2.35 31.39
C GLU A 136 13.11 -3.58 31.65
N ALA A 137 14.33 -3.37 32.14
CA ALA A 137 15.19 -4.42 32.63
C ALA A 137 15.75 -4.08 34.00
N THR A 138 15.83 -5.07 34.89
CA THR A 138 16.57 -4.99 36.15
C THR A 138 17.92 -5.66 35.97
N VAL A 139 19.01 -4.94 36.20
CA VAL A 139 20.38 -5.37 35.93
C VAL A 139 21.20 -5.34 37.20
N THR A 140 22.02 -6.37 37.42
CA THR A 140 23.07 -6.41 38.45
C THR A 140 24.42 -6.20 37.79
N ASP A 141 25.18 -5.25 38.29
CA ASP A 141 26.58 -5.08 37.93
C ASP A 141 27.45 -5.98 38.83
N HIS A 142 28.21 -6.91 38.22
CA HIS A 142 29.06 -7.84 38.96
C HIS A 142 30.31 -7.19 39.55
N SER A 143 30.76 -6.05 39.02
CA SER A 143 31.94 -5.34 39.50
C SER A 143 31.66 -4.56 40.78
N THR A 144 30.48 -3.96 40.87
CA THR A 144 30.06 -3.14 42.03
C THR A 144 29.10 -3.86 42.97
N GLY A 145 28.47 -4.96 42.52
CA GLY A 145 27.43 -5.69 43.23
C GLY A 145 26.09 -4.94 43.32
N LYS A 146 25.97 -3.76 42.70
CA LYS A 146 24.76 -2.93 42.75
C LYS A 146 23.74 -3.37 41.70
N GLN A 147 22.46 -3.17 42.03
CA GLN A 147 21.35 -3.37 41.09
C GLN A 147 20.77 -2.03 40.66
N PHE A 148 20.36 -1.95 39.39
CA PHE A 148 19.67 -0.79 38.84
C PHE A 148 18.61 -1.24 37.82
N ARG A 149 17.61 -0.39 37.60
CA ARG A 149 16.60 -0.57 36.55
C ARG A 149 16.92 0.36 35.39
N THR A 150 16.80 -0.15 34.18
CA THR A 150 16.92 0.62 32.95
C THR A 150 15.63 0.49 32.14
N ILE A 151 15.17 1.62 31.60
CA ILE A 151 13.96 1.70 30.79
C ILE A 151 14.28 2.34 29.45
N LYS A 152 13.62 1.86 28.39
CA LYS A 152 13.59 2.54 27.09
C LYS A 152 12.17 2.60 26.55
N GLY A 153 11.82 3.67 25.86
CA GLY A 153 10.45 3.82 25.39
C GLY A 153 10.14 5.14 24.73
N ALA A 154 8.84 5.39 24.54
CA ALA A 154 8.36 6.63 23.94
C ALA A 154 8.88 7.85 24.73
N PRO A 155 9.46 8.87 24.08
CA PRO A 155 10.11 9.98 24.77
C PRO A 155 9.23 10.68 25.81
N GLN A 156 7.95 10.90 25.50
CA GLN A 156 7.00 11.53 26.43
C GLN A 156 6.79 10.72 27.72
N VAL A 157 6.81 9.40 27.62
CA VAL A 157 6.67 8.51 28.79
C VAL A 157 7.93 8.55 29.63
N ILE A 158 9.10 8.44 29.01
CA ILE A 158 10.38 8.45 29.74
C ILE A 158 10.62 9.81 30.40
N VAL A 159 10.35 10.92 29.70
CA VAL A 159 10.44 12.28 30.27
C VAL A 159 9.53 12.44 31.49
N ARG A 160 8.32 11.86 31.45
CA ARG A 160 7.41 11.88 32.61
C ARG A 160 7.92 11.02 33.76
N MET A 161 8.52 9.87 33.48
CA MET A 161 9.08 8.95 34.50
C MET A 161 10.28 9.56 35.25
N VAL A 162 11.08 10.39 34.59
CA VAL A 162 12.20 11.11 35.22
C VAL A 162 11.80 12.41 35.92
N GLY A 163 10.49 12.73 36.00
CA GLY A 163 10.00 13.96 36.62
C GLY A 163 10.14 15.23 35.76
N GLY A 164 10.35 15.09 34.45
CA GLY A 164 10.46 16.21 33.49
C GLY A 164 11.90 16.57 33.12
N HIS A 165 12.12 16.86 31.83
CA HIS A 165 13.44 17.23 31.28
C HIS A 165 13.27 18.08 30.01
N ASP A 166 13.50 19.39 30.13
CA ASP A 166 13.24 20.34 29.04
C ASP A 166 14.19 20.15 27.85
N GLU A 167 15.49 19.96 28.11
CA GLU A 167 16.49 19.72 27.06
C GLU A 167 16.19 18.45 26.25
N ALA A 168 15.79 17.36 26.91
CA ALA A 168 15.39 16.13 26.22
C ALA A 168 14.14 16.34 25.36
N THR A 169 13.20 17.20 25.81
CA THR A 169 12.02 17.58 25.03
C THR A 169 12.40 18.43 23.81
N GLN A 170 13.38 19.32 23.94
CA GLN A 170 13.94 20.09 22.82
C GLN A 170 14.66 19.17 21.82
N ALA A 171 15.46 18.22 22.29
CA ALA A 171 16.15 17.25 21.45
C ALA A 171 15.18 16.40 20.62
N VAL A 172 14.05 15.95 21.20
CA VAL A 172 12.99 15.25 20.47
C VAL A 172 12.42 16.11 19.34
N ASN A 173 12.21 17.41 19.59
CA ASN A 173 11.72 18.32 18.56
C ASN A 173 12.75 18.54 17.44
N ASP A 174 14.04 18.60 17.77
CA ASP A 174 15.11 18.75 16.77
C ASP A 174 15.32 17.49 15.95
N PHE A 175 15.20 16.31 16.57
CA PHE A 175 15.13 15.04 15.86
C PHE A 175 13.92 14.99 14.92
N ALA A 176 12.75 15.43 15.38
CA ALA A 176 11.55 15.46 14.56
C ALA A 176 11.70 16.39 13.34
N LYS A 177 12.35 17.56 13.49
CA LYS A 177 12.67 18.47 12.37
C LYS A 177 13.59 17.82 11.33
N ARG A 178 14.46 16.91 11.76
CA ARG A 178 15.33 16.08 10.89
C ARG A 178 14.63 14.81 10.40
N GLY A 179 13.36 14.58 10.72
CA GLY A 179 12.63 13.37 10.33
C GLY A 179 13.09 12.10 11.05
N LEU A 180 13.75 12.24 12.20
CA LEU A 180 14.25 11.15 13.01
C LEU A 180 13.21 10.75 14.06
N ARG A 181 13.04 9.45 14.25
CA ARG A 181 12.25 8.89 15.35
C ARG A 181 13.12 8.89 16.61
N SER A 182 12.57 9.35 17.71
CA SER A 182 13.27 9.43 19.00
C SER A 182 12.83 8.33 19.95
N LEU A 183 13.77 7.74 20.70
CA LEU A 183 13.50 6.79 21.78
C LEU A 183 14.25 7.25 23.04
N GLY A 184 13.54 7.40 24.16
CA GLY A 184 14.14 7.81 25.42
C GLY A 184 14.72 6.64 26.19
N VAL A 185 15.83 6.88 26.89
CA VAL A 185 16.47 5.90 27.78
C VAL A 185 16.73 6.55 29.14
N ALA A 186 16.36 5.84 30.21
CA ALA A 186 16.58 6.29 31.58
C ALA A 186 17.00 5.12 32.47
N ARG A 187 17.74 5.40 33.54
CA ARG A 187 18.17 4.40 34.53
C ARG A 187 17.94 4.88 35.95
N THR A 188 17.78 3.98 36.91
CA THR A 188 17.68 4.35 38.32
C THR A 188 19.04 4.66 38.91
N VAL A 189 19.09 5.65 39.79
CA VAL A 189 20.32 6.08 40.49
C VAL A 189 20.32 5.78 41.98
N ASP A 190 19.16 5.50 42.56
CA ASP A 190 19.00 5.17 43.97
C ASP A 190 19.13 3.67 44.23
N ASP A 191 19.67 3.30 45.40
CA ASP A 191 19.80 1.89 45.81
C ASP A 191 18.42 1.21 45.99
N ALA A 192 17.34 1.99 46.13
CA ALA A 192 15.96 1.50 46.19
C ALA A 192 15.30 1.30 44.80
N MET A 193 15.98 1.68 43.70
CA MET A 193 15.53 1.53 42.32
C MET A 193 14.15 2.21 42.01
N THR A 194 13.92 3.37 42.60
CA THR A 194 12.66 4.13 42.50
C THR A 194 12.78 5.40 41.67
N THR A 195 13.96 6.03 41.64
CA THR A 195 14.18 7.34 41.05
C THR A 195 14.95 7.20 39.74
N PHE A 196 14.29 7.49 38.62
CA PHE A 196 14.89 7.45 37.29
C PHE A 196 15.60 8.75 36.93
N GLU A 197 16.80 8.62 36.37
CA GLU A 197 17.57 9.68 35.73
C GLU A 197 17.60 9.45 34.21
N MET A 198 17.52 10.54 33.45
CA MET A 198 17.62 10.51 32.00
C MET A 198 19.07 10.22 31.58
N VAL A 199 19.28 9.15 30.82
CA VAL A 199 20.58 8.83 30.20
C VAL A 199 20.73 9.59 28.89
N GLY A 200 19.70 9.55 28.05
CA GLY A 200 19.68 10.24 26.77
C GLY A 200 18.49 9.89 25.89
N MET A 201 18.53 10.37 24.65
CA MET A 201 17.55 10.08 23.60
C MET A 201 18.28 9.53 22.38
N ILE A 202 17.89 8.32 21.98
CA ILE A 202 18.33 7.69 20.74
C ILE A 202 17.57 8.30 19.57
N SER A 203 18.26 8.59 18.48
CA SER A 203 17.65 9.02 17.22
C SER A 203 17.79 7.91 16.17
N LEU A 204 16.67 7.58 15.52
CA LEU A 204 16.55 6.52 14.53
C LEU A 204 16.02 7.09 13.22
N LEU A 205 16.74 6.88 12.14
CA LEU A 205 16.30 7.23 10.80
C LEU A 205 15.72 6.01 10.09
N ASP A 206 14.52 6.16 9.54
CA ASP A 206 13.94 5.22 8.59
C ASP A 206 14.14 5.78 7.16
N PRO A 207 15.17 5.32 6.42
CA PRO A 207 15.50 5.92 5.15
C PRO A 207 14.41 5.65 4.11
N PRO A 208 14.04 6.66 3.28
CA PRO A 208 13.15 6.44 2.15
C PRO A 208 13.81 5.48 1.16
N ARG A 209 13.00 4.68 0.45
CA ARG A 209 13.57 3.82 -0.60
C ARG A 209 14.10 4.68 -1.75
N PRO A 210 15.21 4.29 -2.40
CA PRO A 210 15.80 5.08 -3.48
C PRO A 210 14.87 5.25 -4.68
N ASP A 211 13.95 4.28 -4.89
CA ASP A 211 12.96 4.29 -5.96
C ASP A 211 11.66 5.05 -5.59
N SER A 212 11.40 5.30 -4.31
CA SER A 212 10.10 5.83 -3.86
C SER A 212 9.78 7.21 -4.41
N ALA A 213 10.74 8.14 -4.41
CA ALA A 213 10.51 9.50 -4.93
C ALA A 213 10.18 9.49 -6.44
N HIS A 214 10.93 8.70 -7.22
CA HIS A 214 10.66 8.52 -8.66
C HIS A 214 9.30 7.86 -8.88
N THR A 215 8.97 6.84 -8.09
CA THR A 215 7.72 6.10 -8.19
C THR A 215 6.50 6.97 -7.84
N ILE A 216 6.60 7.82 -6.81
CA ILE A 216 5.54 8.78 -6.47
C ILE A 216 5.32 9.76 -7.62
N ALA A 217 6.39 10.27 -8.23
CA ALA A 217 6.29 11.13 -9.40
C ALA A 217 5.63 10.41 -10.59
N GLU A 218 5.91 9.12 -10.77
CA GLU A 218 5.27 8.29 -11.79
C GLU A 218 3.77 8.04 -11.50
N CYS A 219 3.39 7.75 -10.25
CA CYS A 219 1.99 7.67 -9.82
C CYS A 219 1.24 8.95 -10.19
N ASN A 220 1.81 10.12 -9.88
CA ASN A 220 1.21 11.40 -10.18
C ASN A 220 1.06 11.62 -11.70
N LYS A 221 2.03 11.21 -12.52
CA LYS A 221 1.92 11.22 -14.00
C LYS A 221 0.80 10.30 -14.51
N LEU A 222 0.54 9.19 -13.82
CA LEU A 222 -0.56 8.26 -14.08
C LEU A 222 -1.89 8.73 -13.47
N GLY A 223 -1.96 9.91 -12.87
CA GLY A 223 -3.17 10.44 -12.24
C GLY A 223 -3.59 9.67 -10.99
N VAL A 224 -2.64 9.03 -10.30
CA VAL A 224 -2.83 8.38 -9.00
C VAL A 224 -2.16 9.24 -7.93
N ALA A 225 -2.95 9.92 -7.11
CA ALA A 225 -2.43 10.72 -6.01
C ALA A 225 -1.99 9.80 -4.86
N VAL A 226 -0.72 9.84 -4.48
CA VAL A 226 -0.21 9.06 -3.34
C VAL A 226 -0.39 9.87 -2.06
N LYS A 227 -1.02 9.27 -1.04
CA LYS A 227 -1.19 9.84 0.30
C LYS A 227 -0.44 9.00 1.32
N MET A 228 0.46 9.60 2.09
CA MET A 228 1.22 8.90 3.12
C MET A 228 0.37 8.67 4.37
N ILE A 229 0.40 7.46 4.92
CA ILE A 229 -0.22 7.10 6.20
C ILE A 229 0.89 6.73 7.18
N THR A 230 0.97 7.42 8.32
CA THR A 230 2.00 7.13 9.33
C THR A 230 1.49 7.30 10.76
N GLY A 231 2.00 6.44 11.66
CA GLY A 231 1.83 6.58 13.11
C GLY A 231 2.78 7.61 13.75
N ASP A 232 3.76 8.13 12.99
CA ASP A 232 4.69 9.14 13.49
C ASP A 232 4.00 10.50 13.70
N GLN A 233 4.68 11.38 14.43
CA GLN A 233 4.22 12.76 14.63
C GLN A 233 4.18 13.54 13.31
N GLN A 234 3.31 14.56 13.27
CA GLN A 234 3.10 15.38 12.07
C GLN A 234 4.38 16.04 11.56
N ILE A 235 5.28 16.46 12.46
CA ILE A 235 6.55 17.11 12.10
C ILE A 235 7.46 16.13 11.34
N ILE A 236 7.58 14.89 11.83
CA ILE A 236 8.35 13.82 11.17
C ILE A 236 7.72 13.50 9.81
N GLY A 237 6.39 13.35 9.75
CA GLY A 237 5.67 13.09 8.50
C GLY A 237 5.91 14.17 7.44
N LYS A 238 5.94 15.45 7.84
CA LYS A 238 6.24 16.57 6.92
C LYS A 238 7.65 16.53 6.36
N GLU A 239 8.62 16.05 7.15
CA GLU A 239 10.00 15.94 6.71
C GLU A 239 10.22 14.73 5.80
N VAL A 240 9.63 13.58 6.13
CA VAL A 240 9.67 12.39 5.26
C VAL A 240 8.96 12.67 3.94
N ALA A 241 7.79 13.34 3.96
CA ALA A 241 7.08 13.76 2.76
C ALA A 241 7.95 14.66 1.87
N HIS A 242 8.65 15.63 2.46
CA HIS A 242 9.56 16.49 1.72
C HIS A 242 10.69 15.70 1.03
N ARG A 243 11.31 14.74 1.72
CA ARG A 243 12.36 13.88 1.17
C ARG A 243 11.87 12.98 0.03
N LEU A 244 10.61 12.57 0.08
CA LEU A 244 9.96 11.75 -0.94
C LEU A 244 9.49 12.58 -2.16
N GLY A 245 9.67 13.89 -2.15
CA GLY A 245 9.18 14.78 -3.22
C GLY A 245 7.66 15.02 -3.14
N MET A 246 7.05 14.77 -1.99
CA MET A 246 5.66 15.11 -1.70
C MET A 246 5.56 16.51 -1.08
N ASN A 247 4.37 17.10 -1.16
CA ASN A 247 4.07 18.34 -0.47
C ASN A 247 3.96 18.10 1.06
N ARG A 248 4.16 19.15 1.86
CA ARG A 248 4.20 19.06 3.33
C ARG A 248 2.81 19.20 3.98
N THR A 249 1.74 18.95 3.23
CA THR A 249 0.35 19.06 3.71
C THR A 249 -0.06 17.79 4.44
N ILE A 250 0.52 17.57 5.62
CA ILE A 250 0.21 16.41 6.46
C ILE A 250 -0.86 16.81 7.48
N LEU A 251 -1.96 16.07 7.55
CA LEU A 251 -3.02 16.26 8.55
C LEU A 251 -2.75 15.41 9.80
N ASP A 252 -3.18 15.92 10.96
CA ASP A 252 -3.28 15.10 12.16
C ASP A 252 -4.57 14.29 12.09
N ALA A 253 -4.43 12.97 12.19
CA ALA A 253 -5.54 12.05 12.04
C ALA A 253 -6.61 12.17 13.15
N HIS A 254 -6.26 12.67 14.34
CA HIS A 254 -7.24 12.90 15.41
C HIS A 254 -8.32 13.92 15.02
N LYS A 255 -7.98 14.86 14.11
CA LYS A 255 -8.94 15.85 13.59
C LYS A 255 -9.99 15.24 12.66
N LEU A 256 -9.84 13.97 12.26
CA LEU A 256 -10.78 13.28 11.36
C LEU A 256 -12.00 12.70 12.10
N ILE A 257 -11.90 12.53 13.42
CA ILE A 257 -12.98 12.03 14.28
C ILE A 257 -13.68 13.18 15.00
N ASP A 258 -13.14 14.40 14.94
CA ASP A 258 -13.70 15.55 15.62
C ASP A 258 -15.12 15.90 15.11
N SER A 259 -16.11 15.60 15.94
CA SER A 259 -17.53 15.81 15.67
C SER A 259 -17.91 17.29 15.51
N SER A 260 -17.02 18.22 15.86
CA SER A 260 -17.26 19.66 15.73
C SER A 260 -17.07 20.17 14.29
N ILE A 261 -16.42 19.39 13.42
CA ILE A 261 -16.11 19.78 12.05
C ILE A 261 -17.15 19.14 11.12
N ASP A 262 -17.71 19.95 10.23
CA ASP A 262 -18.62 19.47 9.19
C ASP A 262 -17.95 18.40 8.31
N GLU A 263 -18.70 17.36 7.95
CA GLU A 263 -18.19 16.21 7.24
C GLU A 263 -17.70 16.59 5.83
N GLU A 264 -18.37 17.53 5.15
CA GLU A 264 -17.96 17.99 3.82
C GLU A 264 -16.64 18.78 3.88
N ALA A 265 -16.46 19.62 4.91
CA ALA A 265 -15.20 20.30 5.16
C ALA A 265 -14.06 19.33 5.50
N LEU A 266 -14.33 18.22 6.20
CA LEU A 266 -13.36 17.15 6.44
C LEU A 266 -12.95 16.45 5.16
N ILE A 267 -13.91 16.16 4.27
CA ILE A 267 -13.64 15.53 2.97
C ILE A 267 -12.71 16.42 2.13
N ASP A 268 -12.96 17.73 2.05
CA ASP A 268 -12.12 18.68 1.32
C ASP A 268 -10.68 18.75 1.88
N ARG A 269 -10.55 18.71 3.22
CA ARG A 269 -9.23 18.64 3.88
C ARG A 269 -8.51 17.34 3.55
N CYS A 270 -9.21 16.20 3.61
CA CYS A 270 -8.66 14.89 3.25
C CYS A 270 -8.21 14.83 1.78
N GLU A 271 -8.97 15.43 0.88
CA GLU A 271 -8.66 15.51 -0.55
C GLU A 271 -7.36 16.29 -0.78
N LYS A 272 -7.18 17.43 -0.11
CA LYS A 272 -5.99 18.30 -0.23
C LYS A 272 -4.76 17.80 0.51
N ALA A 273 -4.92 16.89 1.46
CA ALA A 273 -3.80 16.38 2.26
C ALA A 273 -2.92 15.40 1.48
N ASP A 274 -1.61 15.52 1.62
CA ASP A 274 -0.63 14.60 1.05
C ASP A 274 -0.34 13.42 1.99
N GLY A 275 -0.80 13.51 3.24
CA GLY A 275 -0.70 12.41 4.18
C GLY A 275 -1.34 12.70 5.53
N PHE A 276 -1.30 11.68 6.37
CA PHE A 276 -1.92 11.66 7.69
C PHE A 276 -0.91 11.12 8.71
N ALA A 277 -0.77 11.84 9.81
CA ALA A 277 0.15 11.53 10.90
C ALA A 277 -0.61 11.13 12.17
N GLN A 278 0.08 10.44 13.09
CA GLN A 278 -0.49 9.91 14.33
C GLN A 278 -1.73 9.04 14.09
N VAL A 279 -1.68 8.25 13.02
CA VAL A 279 -2.77 7.40 12.58
C VAL A 279 -2.86 6.17 13.47
N ILE A 280 -4.05 5.92 14.02
CA ILE A 280 -4.45 4.65 14.65
C ILE A 280 -5.31 3.83 13.67
N PRO A 281 -5.55 2.54 13.92
CA PRO A 281 -6.27 1.67 12.98
C PRO A 281 -7.63 2.21 12.54
N GLU A 282 -8.39 2.82 13.45
CA GLU A 282 -9.70 3.42 13.19
C GLU A 282 -9.60 4.62 12.24
N HIS A 283 -8.52 5.40 12.33
CA HIS A 283 -8.25 6.52 11.44
C HIS A 283 -8.01 6.05 10.00
N LYS A 284 -7.31 4.92 9.79
CA LYS A 284 -7.07 4.36 8.44
C LYS A 284 -8.40 4.06 7.73
N TYR A 285 -9.31 3.39 8.43
CA TYR A 285 -10.65 3.10 7.90
C TYR A 285 -11.41 4.39 7.54
N ARG A 286 -11.38 5.39 8.45
CA ARG A 286 -12.09 6.66 8.26
C ARG A 286 -11.55 7.47 7.08
N VAL A 287 -10.23 7.51 6.87
CA VAL A 287 -9.61 8.17 5.71
C VAL A 287 -10.13 7.57 4.40
N VAL A 288 -10.13 6.24 4.30
CA VAL A 288 -10.61 5.53 3.11
C VAL A 288 -12.09 5.84 2.86
N GLU A 289 -12.91 5.80 3.91
CA GLU A 289 -14.35 6.10 3.82
C GLU A 289 -14.63 7.52 3.34
N LEU A 290 -13.95 8.54 3.88
CA LEU A 290 -14.14 9.94 3.48
C LEU A 290 -13.78 10.18 2.02
N LEU A 291 -12.68 9.59 1.55
CA LEU A 291 -12.26 9.69 0.16
C LEU A 291 -13.24 8.96 -0.79
N GLN A 292 -13.76 7.80 -0.37
CA GLN A 292 -14.79 7.08 -1.13
C GLN A 292 -16.11 7.85 -1.22
N LYS A 293 -16.54 8.54 -0.15
CA LYS A 293 -17.75 9.38 -0.16
C LYS A 293 -17.70 10.49 -1.22
N ARG A 294 -16.51 11.02 -1.51
CA ARG A 294 -16.28 12.01 -2.58
C ARG A 294 -16.33 11.40 -3.99
N GLY A 295 -16.32 10.07 -4.10
CA GLY A 295 -16.33 9.32 -5.36
C GLY A 295 -14.94 8.91 -5.87
N TYR A 296 -13.89 9.03 -5.04
CA TYR A 296 -12.57 8.51 -5.40
C TYR A 296 -12.52 6.99 -5.24
N LEU A 297 -11.83 6.34 -6.18
CA LEU A 297 -11.44 4.94 -6.03
C LEU A 297 -10.10 4.87 -5.34
N VAL A 298 -10.11 4.26 -4.16
CA VAL A 298 -9.00 4.27 -3.20
C VAL A 298 -8.35 2.90 -3.14
N GLY A 299 -7.04 2.88 -3.39
CA GLY A 299 -6.16 1.77 -3.00
C GLY A 299 -5.58 2.04 -1.61
N MET A 300 -5.53 1.02 -0.75
CA MET A 300 -4.92 1.11 0.57
C MET A 300 -3.86 0.02 0.73
N THR A 301 -2.65 0.37 1.15
CA THR A 301 -1.64 -0.62 1.53
C THR A 301 -1.72 -0.95 3.02
N GLY A 302 -1.31 -2.16 3.42
CA GLY A 302 -1.18 -2.51 4.83
C GLY A 302 -0.40 -3.80 5.03
N ASP A 303 0.14 -3.98 6.23
CA ASP A 303 0.98 -5.13 6.62
C ASP A 303 0.44 -5.88 7.85
N GLY A 304 -0.22 -5.16 8.77
CA GLY A 304 -0.65 -5.68 10.06
C GLY A 304 -2.11 -6.12 10.14
N VAL A 305 -2.42 -6.87 11.19
CA VAL A 305 -3.79 -7.27 11.56
C VAL A 305 -4.71 -6.06 11.75
N ASN A 306 -4.12 -4.96 12.24
CA ASN A 306 -4.79 -3.69 12.46
C ASN A 306 -5.27 -3.01 11.17
N ASP A 307 -4.67 -3.34 10.03
CA ASP A 307 -5.00 -2.72 8.74
C ASP A 307 -6.12 -3.47 8.00
N ALA A 308 -6.46 -4.67 8.46
CA ALA A 308 -7.48 -5.52 7.83
C ALA A 308 -8.82 -4.79 7.61
N PRO A 309 -9.36 -3.99 8.56
CA PRO A 309 -10.60 -3.24 8.31
C PRO A 309 -10.46 -2.19 7.19
N ALA A 310 -9.34 -1.47 7.15
CA ALA A 310 -9.10 -0.44 6.14
C ALA A 310 -8.84 -1.05 4.76
N LEU A 311 -8.07 -2.14 4.69
CA LEU A 311 -7.84 -2.94 3.48
C LEU A 311 -9.15 -3.45 2.91
N LYS A 312 -10.05 -3.97 3.76
CA LYS A 312 -11.35 -4.50 3.33
C LYS A 312 -12.31 -3.42 2.86
N LYS A 313 -12.22 -2.21 3.43
CA LYS A 313 -13.05 -1.05 3.07
C LYS A 313 -12.61 -0.41 1.76
N ALA A 314 -11.31 -0.40 1.48
CA ALA A 314 -10.75 0.15 0.25
C ALA A 314 -11.34 -0.52 -1.00
N ASN A 315 -11.35 0.19 -2.12
CA ASN A 315 -11.75 -0.42 -3.40
C ASN A 315 -10.73 -1.48 -3.82
N VAL A 316 -9.46 -1.25 -3.48
CA VAL A 316 -8.40 -2.25 -3.62
C VAL A 316 -7.58 -2.28 -2.35
N GLY A 317 -7.74 -3.33 -1.55
CA GLY A 317 -6.82 -3.62 -0.46
C GLY A 317 -5.54 -4.26 -1.00
N ILE A 318 -4.38 -3.70 -0.65
CA ILE A 318 -3.06 -4.17 -1.09
C ILE A 318 -2.26 -4.61 0.13
N ALA A 319 -2.02 -5.91 0.26
CA ALA A 319 -1.12 -6.43 1.30
C ALA A 319 0.32 -6.41 0.79
N VAL A 320 1.24 -5.88 1.59
CA VAL A 320 2.66 -5.75 1.22
C VAL A 320 3.44 -7.04 1.48
N GLU A 321 4.67 -7.11 0.96
CA GLU A 321 5.60 -8.22 1.25
C GLU A 321 5.84 -8.32 2.76
N GLY A 322 5.82 -9.54 3.31
CA GLY A 322 6.01 -9.77 4.75
C GLY A 322 4.78 -9.48 5.62
N CYS A 323 3.62 -9.17 5.02
CA CYS A 323 2.39 -8.95 5.75
C CYS A 323 1.91 -10.19 6.52
N THR A 324 1.14 -9.93 7.59
CA THR A 324 0.44 -10.96 8.36
C THR A 324 -0.61 -11.70 7.53
N ASP A 325 -0.90 -12.96 7.87
CA ASP A 325 -1.94 -13.73 7.17
C ASP A 325 -3.33 -13.08 7.27
N ALA A 326 -3.59 -12.32 8.35
CA ALA A 326 -4.81 -11.54 8.50
C ALA A 326 -4.91 -10.42 7.45
N ALA A 327 -3.84 -9.63 7.27
CA ALA A 327 -3.78 -8.60 6.23
C ALA A 327 -3.89 -9.22 4.82
N ARG A 328 -3.19 -10.32 4.57
CA ARG A 328 -3.26 -11.08 3.31
C ARG A 328 -4.67 -11.60 3.02
N SER A 329 -5.41 -12.02 4.05
CA SER A 329 -6.79 -12.48 3.92
C SER A 329 -7.76 -11.33 3.64
N ALA A 330 -7.55 -10.17 4.28
CA ALA A 330 -8.39 -8.99 4.11
C ALA A 330 -8.18 -8.26 2.76
N SER A 331 -7.01 -8.38 2.16
CA SER A 331 -6.65 -7.69 0.91
C SER A 331 -7.18 -8.37 -0.35
N ASP A 332 -7.20 -7.61 -1.45
CA ASP A 332 -7.58 -8.08 -2.78
C ASP A 332 -6.36 -8.44 -3.63
N ILE A 333 -5.25 -7.77 -3.36
CA ILE A 333 -3.97 -7.92 -4.02
C ILE A 333 -2.91 -8.15 -2.94
N VAL A 334 -1.94 -9.00 -3.25
CA VAL A 334 -0.80 -9.32 -2.39
C VAL A 334 0.48 -9.10 -3.19
N LEU A 335 1.38 -8.29 -2.67
CA LEU A 335 2.68 -8.03 -3.27
C LEU A 335 3.69 -9.03 -2.72
N LEU A 336 4.47 -9.64 -3.61
CA LEU A 336 5.57 -10.53 -3.26
C LEU A 336 6.92 -9.79 -3.20
N ALA A 337 6.96 -8.55 -3.69
CA ALA A 337 8.10 -7.66 -3.61
C ALA A 337 7.69 -6.36 -2.92
N SER A 338 8.49 -5.92 -1.95
CA SER A 338 8.28 -4.66 -1.23
C SER A 338 8.54 -3.44 -2.11
N GLY A 339 7.95 -2.31 -1.70
CA GLY A 339 8.11 -1.03 -2.38
C GLY A 339 6.91 -0.61 -3.24
N LEU A 340 6.80 0.69 -3.42
CA LEU A 340 5.73 1.32 -4.20
C LEU A 340 5.82 0.98 -5.70
N SER A 341 7.01 0.67 -6.21
CA SER A 341 7.27 0.41 -7.64
C SER A 341 6.48 -0.78 -8.15
N THR A 342 6.39 -1.86 -7.37
CA THR A 342 5.56 -3.04 -7.66
C THR A 342 4.07 -2.68 -7.82
N ILE A 343 3.57 -1.73 -7.03
CA ILE A 343 2.18 -1.24 -7.13
C ILE A 343 1.97 -0.50 -8.45
N VAL A 344 2.91 0.36 -8.84
CA VAL A 344 2.84 1.10 -10.11
C VAL A 344 2.87 0.16 -11.30
N ASP A 345 3.72 -0.86 -11.28
CA ASP A 345 3.72 -1.91 -12.28
C ASP A 345 2.39 -2.65 -12.36
N GLY A 346 1.78 -2.92 -11.20
CA GLY A 346 0.42 -3.44 -11.08
C GLY A 346 -0.60 -2.53 -11.78
N VAL A 347 -0.61 -1.23 -11.46
CA VAL A 347 -1.53 -0.25 -12.05
C VAL A 347 -1.39 -0.17 -13.57
N LYS A 348 -0.16 -0.07 -14.09
CA LYS A 348 0.10 -0.03 -15.54
C LYS A 348 -0.42 -1.28 -16.25
N THR A 349 -0.11 -2.45 -15.69
CA THR A 349 -0.52 -3.75 -16.26
C THR A 349 -2.04 -3.91 -16.20
N SER A 350 -2.68 -3.53 -15.09
CA SER A 350 -4.12 -3.50 -14.94
C SER A 350 -4.81 -2.57 -15.93
N ARG A 351 -4.25 -1.37 -16.18
CA ARG A 351 -4.78 -0.46 -17.21
C ARG A 351 -4.65 -1.02 -18.62
N ALA A 352 -3.56 -1.72 -18.94
CA ALA A 352 -3.42 -2.40 -20.22
C ALA A 352 -4.49 -3.50 -20.39
N ILE A 353 -4.72 -4.30 -19.35
CA ILE A 353 -5.77 -5.34 -19.33
C ILE A 353 -7.15 -4.71 -19.49
N PHE A 354 -7.42 -3.60 -18.80
CA PHE A 354 -8.69 -2.88 -18.88
C PHE A 354 -8.95 -2.33 -20.29
N GLN A 355 -7.93 -1.81 -20.97
CA GLN A 355 -8.04 -1.37 -22.36
C GLN A 355 -8.37 -2.53 -23.31
N ARG A 356 -7.76 -3.71 -23.13
CA ARG A 356 -8.12 -4.93 -23.88
C ARG A 356 -9.58 -5.33 -23.65
N MET A 357 -10.04 -5.27 -22.40
CA MET A 357 -11.43 -5.58 -22.07
C MET A 357 -12.41 -4.59 -22.72
N ARG A 358 -12.06 -3.30 -22.75
CA ARG A 358 -12.85 -2.27 -23.43
C ARG A 358 -12.93 -2.51 -24.93
N SER A 359 -11.80 -2.81 -25.59
CA SER A 359 -11.76 -3.17 -27.02
C SER A 359 -12.58 -4.43 -27.32
N TYR A 360 -12.47 -5.46 -26.47
CA TYR A 360 -13.29 -6.66 -26.58
C TYR A 360 -14.78 -6.36 -26.48
N ALA A 361 -15.19 -5.57 -25.48
CA ALA A 361 -16.59 -5.22 -25.28
C ALA A 361 -17.14 -4.38 -26.44
N LEU A 362 -16.36 -3.40 -26.91
CA LEU A 362 -16.68 -2.58 -28.08
C LEU A 362 -16.92 -3.47 -29.32
N TYR A 363 -15.97 -4.36 -29.62
CA TYR A 363 -16.07 -5.28 -30.75
C TYR A 363 -17.28 -6.21 -30.62
N ARG A 364 -17.45 -6.86 -29.46
CA ARG A 364 -18.52 -7.83 -29.26
C ARG A 364 -19.90 -7.20 -29.39
N ILE A 365 -20.11 -6.02 -28.81
CA ILE A 365 -21.40 -5.33 -28.88
C ILE A 365 -21.65 -4.79 -30.29
N ALA A 366 -20.65 -4.18 -30.94
CA ALA A 366 -20.78 -3.68 -32.31
C ALA A 366 -21.11 -4.81 -33.30
N SER A 367 -20.43 -5.96 -33.20
CA SER A 367 -20.68 -7.13 -34.03
C SER A 367 -22.08 -7.72 -33.78
N THR A 368 -22.56 -7.78 -32.54
CA THR A 368 -23.93 -8.22 -32.25
C THR A 368 -24.97 -7.31 -32.89
N ILE A 369 -24.81 -5.99 -32.77
CA ILE A 369 -25.72 -5.01 -33.38
C ILE A 369 -25.71 -5.17 -34.91
N HIS A 370 -24.51 -5.29 -35.49
CA HIS A 370 -24.33 -5.50 -36.92
C HIS A 370 -25.08 -6.74 -37.41
N PHE A 371 -24.79 -7.93 -36.86
CA PHE A 371 -25.42 -9.18 -37.31
C PHE A 371 -26.93 -9.17 -37.09
N LEU A 372 -27.38 -8.70 -35.92
CA LEU A 372 -28.80 -8.66 -35.60
C LEU A 372 -29.58 -7.80 -36.61
N LEU A 373 -29.12 -6.56 -36.85
CA LEU A 373 -29.79 -5.65 -37.77
C LEU A 373 -29.68 -6.11 -39.23
N PHE A 374 -28.52 -6.62 -39.64
CA PHE A 374 -28.31 -7.16 -40.98
C PHE A 374 -29.29 -8.31 -41.27
N PHE A 375 -29.31 -9.35 -40.41
CA PHE A 375 -30.19 -10.50 -40.65
C PHE A 375 -31.66 -10.17 -40.49
N PHE A 376 -32.03 -9.37 -39.47
CA PHE A 376 -33.42 -8.99 -39.24
C PHE A 376 -34.04 -8.33 -40.47
N VAL A 377 -33.37 -7.33 -41.03
CA VAL A 377 -33.90 -6.62 -42.20
C VAL A 377 -33.79 -7.47 -43.46
N SER A 378 -32.70 -8.23 -43.66
CA SER A 378 -32.56 -9.10 -44.83
C SER A 378 -33.66 -10.18 -44.88
N ILE A 379 -34.06 -10.73 -43.73
CA ILE A 379 -35.19 -11.66 -43.63
C ILE A 379 -36.51 -10.94 -43.95
N CYS A 380 -36.79 -9.81 -43.30
CA CYS A 380 -38.06 -9.09 -43.47
C CYS A 380 -38.26 -8.49 -44.87
N ALA A 381 -37.19 -8.00 -45.50
CA ALA A 381 -37.28 -7.29 -46.77
C ALA A 381 -37.04 -8.19 -48.00
N TYR A 382 -36.22 -9.24 -47.86
CA TYR A 382 -35.78 -10.07 -49.00
C TYR A 382 -36.03 -11.57 -48.83
N GLY A 383 -36.60 -12.02 -47.70
CA GLY A 383 -36.77 -13.45 -47.42
C GLY A 383 -35.44 -14.21 -47.34
N PHE A 384 -34.33 -13.49 -47.12
CA PHE A 384 -33.00 -14.09 -47.13
C PHE A 384 -32.83 -15.07 -45.97
N SER A 385 -32.48 -16.32 -46.28
CA SER A 385 -32.18 -17.35 -45.31
C SER A 385 -30.75 -17.85 -45.50
N LEU A 386 -30.04 -18.06 -44.39
CA LEU A 386 -28.66 -18.55 -44.39
C LEU A 386 -28.62 -19.91 -43.71
N PRO A 387 -28.06 -20.97 -44.34
CA PRO A 387 -27.97 -22.30 -43.74
C PRO A 387 -27.39 -22.26 -42.33
N PRO A 388 -27.99 -22.95 -41.33
CA PRO A 388 -27.51 -22.91 -39.94
C PRO A 388 -26.03 -23.24 -39.78
N ILE A 389 -25.50 -24.14 -40.62
CA ILE A 389 -24.08 -24.52 -40.60
C ILE A 389 -23.13 -23.36 -40.88
N LEU A 390 -23.52 -22.43 -41.76
CA LEU A 390 -22.73 -21.24 -42.08
C LEU A 390 -22.80 -20.21 -40.95
N ILE A 391 -23.95 -20.09 -40.26
CA ILE A 391 -24.09 -19.25 -39.05
C ILE A 391 -23.15 -19.76 -37.95
N ILE A 392 -23.13 -21.08 -37.73
CA ILE A 392 -22.24 -21.72 -36.77
C ILE A 392 -20.78 -21.47 -37.14
N LEU A 393 -20.41 -21.60 -38.42
CA LEU A 393 -19.05 -21.34 -38.88
C LEU A 393 -18.62 -19.88 -38.61
N ILE A 394 -19.48 -18.91 -38.90
CA ILE A 394 -19.23 -17.49 -38.59
C ILE A 394 -19.05 -17.29 -37.09
N ALA A 395 -19.91 -17.91 -36.26
CA ALA A 395 -19.83 -17.80 -34.81
C ALA A 395 -18.49 -18.34 -34.27
N VAL A 396 -18.07 -19.52 -34.73
CA VAL A 396 -16.79 -20.14 -34.33
C VAL A 396 -15.60 -19.29 -34.76
N LEU A 397 -15.58 -18.79 -36.00
CA LEU A 397 -14.50 -17.93 -36.49
C LEU A 397 -14.43 -16.59 -35.75
N ASN A 398 -15.59 -16.00 -35.44
CA ASN A 398 -15.68 -14.78 -34.64
C ASN A 398 -15.13 -15.00 -33.23
N ASP A 399 -15.51 -16.10 -32.57
CA ASP A 399 -15.01 -16.43 -31.24
C ASP A 399 -13.49 -16.67 -31.23
N ALA A 400 -12.96 -17.38 -32.22
CA ALA A 400 -11.53 -17.56 -32.40
C ALA A 400 -10.80 -16.21 -32.56
N ALA A 401 -11.34 -15.28 -33.35
CA ALA A 401 -10.78 -13.95 -33.50
C ALA A 401 -10.80 -13.16 -32.17
N THR A 402 -11.84 -13.30 -31.35
CA THR A 402 -11.91 -12.58 -30.06
C THR A 402 -10.90 -13.07 -29.02
N LEU A 403 -10.41 -14.30 -29.12
CA LEU A 403 -9.33 -14.78 -28.24
C LEU A 403 -8.03 -13.99 -28.46
N VAL A 404 -7.75 -13.57 -29.70
CA VAL A 404 -6.56 -12.77 -30.04
C VAL A 404 -6.58 -11.40 -29.34
N ILE A 405 -7.77 -10.80 -29.17
CA ILE A 405 -7.94 -9.51 -28.46
C ILE A 405 -7.47 -9.61 -26.99
N SER A 406 -7.53 -10.81 -26.39
CA SER A 406 -7.11 -10.99 -24.99
C SER A 406 -5.60 -10.81 -24.76
N VAL A 407 -4.79 -10.97 -25.81
CA VAL A 407 -3.32 -10.86 -25.77
C VAL A 407 -2.79 -9.63 -26.52
N ASP A 408 -3.68 -8.73 -26.94
CA ASP A 408 -3.33 -7.55 -27.74
C ASP A 408 -2.37 -6.58 -27.02
N ASN A 409 -1.59 -5.81 -27.77
CA ASN A 409 -0.64 -4.82 -27.25
C ASN A 409 -1.30 -3.44 -27.08
N ALA A 410 -2.32 -3.37 -26.22
CA ALA A 410 -3.09 -2.15 -25.97
C ALA A 410 -2.26 -1.07 -25.24
N GLN A 411 -2.37 0.18 -25.70
CA GLN A 411 -1.75 1.33 -25.04
C GLN A 411 -2.42 1.61 -23.69
N ILE A 412 -1.62 1.95 -22.67
CA ILE A 412 -2.13 2.27 -21.33
C ILE A 412 -2.77 3.66 -21.28
N SER A 413 -3.81 3.80 -20.46
CA SER A 413 -4.37 5.11 -20.11
C SER A 413 -3.50 5.80 -19.05
N TYR A 414 -3.20 7.08 -19.24
CA TYR A 414 -2.50 7.93 -18.25
C TYR A 414 -3.43 8.50 -17.19
N ARG A 415 -4.76 8.31 -17.32
CA ARG A 415 -5.74 8.68 -16.31
C ARG A 415 -6.42 7.42 -15.77
N PRO A 416 -6.91 7.44 -14.51
CA PRO A 416 -7.74 6.37 -13.97
C PRO A 416 -8.86 6.04 -14.96
N ASP A 417 -8.88 4.78 -15.40
CA ASP A 417 -9.84 4.32 -16.39
C ASP A 417 -11.10 3.86 -15.67
N LYS A 418 -12.28 4.12 -16.22
CA LYS A 418 -13.55 3.68 -15.62
C LYS A 418 -14.52 3.31 -16.71
N TRP A 419 -15.39 2.34 -16.44
CA TRP A 419 -16.46 2.00 -17.38
C TRP A 419 -17.34 3.22 -17.62
N ARG A 420 -17.34 3.68 -18.86
CA ARG A 420 -18.28 4.67 -19.38
C ARG A 420 -19.25 3.96 -20.30
N LEU A 421 -20.14 3.16 -19.71
CA LEU A 421 -21.08 2.30 -20.42
C LEU A 421 -21.85 3.06 -21.52
N GLY A 422 -22.31 4.28 -21.24
CA GLY A 422 -22.99 5.11 -22.24
C GLY A 422 -22.10 5.42 -23.46
N GLN A 423 -20.83 5.78 -23.25
CA GLN A 423 -19.88 6.03 -24.35
C GLN A 423 -19.55 4.75 -25.11
N LEU A 424 -19.38 3.64 -24.39
CA LEU A 424 -19.11 2.34 -25.01
C LEU A 424 -20.28 1.89 -25.89
N LEU A 425 -21.51 1.93 -25.37
CA LEU A 425 -22.72 1.52 -26.09
C LEU A 425 -22.99 2.40 -27.30
N THR A 426 -22.84 3.72 -27.18
CA THR A 426 -23.03 4.65 -28.30
C THR A 426 -22.00 4.41 -29.40
N LEU A 427 -20.72 4.26 -29.05
CA LEU A 427 -19.67 3.94 -30.02
C LEU A 427 -19.90 2.58 -30.69
N SER A 428 -20.26 1.55 -29.92
CA SER A 428 -20.60 0.22 -30.45
C SER A 428 -21.78 0.27 -31.41
N PHE A 429 -22.81 1.07 -31.11
CA PHE A 429 -23.98 1.22 -31.97
C PHE A 429 -23.63 1.90 -33.29
N VAL A 430 -22.87 3.00 -33.25
CA VAL A 430 -22.42 3.71 -34.45
C VAL A 430 -21.58 2.80 -35.35
N LEU A 431 -20.62 2.08 -34.77
CA LEU A 431 -19.78 1.12 -35.50
C LEU A 431 -20.61 -0.03 -36.08
N GLY A 432 -21.49 -0.64 -35.28
CA GLY A 432 -22.34 -1.75 -35.70
C GLY A 432 -23.29 -1.34 -36.83
N PHE A 433 -23.87 -0.14 -36.76
CA PHE A 433 -24.75 0.40 -37.79
C PHE A 433 -23.98 0.70 -39.08
N LEU A 434 -22.78 1.27 -38.99
CA LEU A 434 -21.93 1.52 -40.16
C LEU A 434 -21.50 0.21 -40.84
N LEU A 435 -21.10 -0.80 -40.05
CA LEU A 435 -20.79 -2.14 -40.55
C LEU A 435 -22.00 -2.79 -41.24
N MET A 436 -23.19 -2.63 -40.68
CA MET A 436 -24.44 -3.10 -41.31
C MET A 436 -24.67 -2.46 -42.68
N ILE A 437 -24.53 -1.14 -42.81
CA ILE A 437 -24.65 -0.46 -44.10
C ILE A 437 -23.65 -1.02 -45.12
N ILE A 438 -22.40 -1.20 -44.71
CA ILE A 438 -21.36 -1.77 -45.58
C ILE A 438 -21.74 -3.19 -46.01
N SER A 439 -22.20 -4.04 -45.10
CA SER A 439 -22.62 -5.41 -45.43
C SER A 439 -23.80 -5.46 -46.37
N TRP A 440 -24.77 -4.54 -46.27
CA TRP A 440 -25.83 -4.43 -47.27
C TRP A 440 -25.34 -3.93 -48.62
N ILE A 441 -24.42 -2.96 -48.67
CA ILE A 441 -23.82 -2.54 -49.94
C ILE A 441 -23.18 -3.77 -50.63
N HIS A 442 -22.46 -4.61 -49.88
CA HIS A 442 -21.91 -5.85 -50.41
C HIS A 442 -23.00 -6.83 -50.85
N PHE A 443 -24.06 -6.99 -50.06
CA PHE A 443 -25.21 -7.83 -50.42
C PHE A 443 -25.86 -7.38 -51.73
N PHE A 444 -26.11 -6.08 -51.91
CA PHE A 444 -26.70 -5.53 -53.12
C PHE A 444 -25.79 -5.62 -54.33
N VAL A 445 -24.49 -5.37 -54.16
CA VAL A 445 -23.50 -5.56 -55.23
C VAL A 445 -23.44 -7.04 -55.64
N ALA A 446 -23.52 -7.98 -54.69
CA ALA A 446 -23.57 -9.40 -54.99
C ALA A 446 -24.86 -9.79 -55.73
N HIS A 447 -26.01 -9.33 -55.25
CA HIS A 447 -27.32 -9.67 -55.81
C HIS A 447 -27.53 -9.07 -57.22
N TYR A 448 -27.33 -7.76 -57.38
CA TYR A 448 -27.59 -7.04 -58.64
C TYR A 448 -26.39 -7.02 -59.59
N GLY A 449 -25.17 -7.05 -59.08
CA GLY A 449 -23.95 -6.96 -59.90
C GLY A 449 -23.49 -8.31 -60.45
N PHE A 450 -23.69 -9.40 -59.70
CA PHE A 450 -23.27 -10.75 -60.11
C PHE A 450 -24.43 -11.71 -60.41
N GLY A 451 -25.69 -11.26 -60.27
CA GLY A 451 -26.87 -12.04 -60.65
C GLY A 451 -27.17 -13.24 -59.73
N TYR A 452 -26.75 -13.18 -58.46
CA TYR A 452 -27.14 -14.20 -57.48
C TYR A 452 -28.61 -14.04 -57.09
N THR A 453 -29.52 -14.70 -57.81
CA THR A 453 -30.92 -14.89 -57.42
C THR A 453 -31.00 -15.91 -56.28
N THR A 454 -31.67 -15.54 -55.19
CA THR A 454 -31.91 -16.35 -53.98
C THR A 454 -32.86 -17.54 -54.20
N ASP A 455 -33.27 -17.83 -55.43
CA ASP A 455 -34.33 -18.80 -55.79
C ASP A 455 -33.92 -20.29 -55.71
N SER A 456 -32.73 -20.63 -55.22
CA SER A 456 -32.20 -22.00 -55.31
C SER A 456 -32.14 -22.78 -54.00
N TYR A 457 -32.97 -22.47 -53.00
CA TYR A 457 -32.98 -23.20 -51.72
C TYR A 457 -34.35 -23.78 -51.29
N ASP A 458 -35.34 -23.80 -52.19
CA ASP A 458 -36.59 -24.57 -51.99
C ASP A 458 -36.54 -26.00 -52.60
N ASP A 459 -35.45 -26.37 -53.28
CA ASP A 459 -35.24 -27.72 -53.84
C ASP A 459 -34.52 -28.64 -52.82
N TYR A 460 -35.15 -28.88 -51.67
CA TYR A 460 -34.98 -30.17 -51.00
C TYR A 460 -36.13 -31.07 -51.45
N PRO A 461 -35.87 -32.23 -52.09
CA PRO A 461 -36.94 -33.12 -52.50
C PRO A 461 -37.66 -33.59 -51.24
N ASN A 462 -38.91 -33.16 -51.08
CA ASN A 462 -39.86 -33.78 -50.16
C ASN A 462 -39.82 -35.29 -50.39
N GLU A 463 -39.67 -36.05 -49.31
CA GLU A 463 -39.74 -37.50 -49.32
C GLU A 463 -40.97 -37.98 -50.12
N PRO A 464 -40.84 -39.04 -50.95
CA PRO A 464 -41.99 -39.58 -51.64
C PRO A 464 -42.93 -40.22 -50.61
N ASN A 465 -44.14 -39.68 -50.51
CA ASN A 465 -45.27 -40.38 -49.91
C ASN A 465 -45.51 -41.72 -50.62
N SER A 466 -45.22 -42.82 -49.93
CA SER A 466 -45.81 -44.14 -50.13
C SER A 466 -46.06 -44.69 -48.72
N GLY A 467 -47.28 -44.93 -48.27
CA GLY A 467 -48.23 -45.84 -48.91
C GLY A 467 -48.15 -47.16 -48.15
#